data_AF-A0AAJ5ZDU8-F1
#
_entry.id   AF-A0AAJ5ZDU8-F1
#
_cell.length_a   1.000
_cell.length_b   1.000
_cell.length_c   1.000
_cell.angle_alpha   90.00
_cell.angle_beta   90.00
_cell.angle_gamma   90.00
#
_symmetry.space_group_name_H-M   'P 1'
#
loop_
_entity.id
_entity.type
_entity.pdbx_description
1 polymer ?
#
loop_
_entity_poly.entity_id
_entity_poly.type
_entity_poly.pdbx_seq_one_letter_code
_entity_poly.pdbx_strand_id
1 'polypeptide(L)'
;MHPELFIERNVAQILTAGGYTPDVVHTATQAALRYFRTTPCFAKGQAFAKCLAEGKKMAKLLQRKLRQQERDAKKAAKPTRLKKVSHG
;
A
#
# COMPACT_ATOMS: atom_id res chain seq x y z
N MET A 1 -9.64 -25.20 5.38
CA MET A 1 -9.36 -23.84 4.85
C MET A 1 -7.85 -23.73 4.60
N HIS A 2 -7.41 -23.27 3.43
CA HIS A 2 -5.97 -23.16 3.11
C HIS A 2 -5.34 -21.96 3.85
N PRO A 3 -4.15 -22.08 4.46
CA PRO A 3 -3.52 -20.98 5.22
C PRO A 3 -3.36 -19.69 4.42
N GLU A 4 -3.01 -19.80 3.12
CA GLU A 4 -2.90 -18.64 2.24
C GLU A 4 -4.24 -17.93 2.04
N LEU A 5 -5.32 -18.68 1.77
CA LEU A 5 -6.66 -18.11 1.62
C LEU A 5 -7.15 -17.46 2.93
N PHE A 6 -6.78 -18.04 4.07
CA PHE A 6 -7.05 -17.43 5.38
C PHE A 6 -6.32 -16.10 5.52
N ILE A 7 -5.03 -16.03 5.21
CA ILE A 7 -4.25 -14.80 5.29
C ILE A 7 -4.79 -13.75 4.32
N GLU A 8 -4.99 -14.13 3.05
CA GLU A 8 -5.48 -13.23 2.00
C GLU A 8 -6.81 -12.57 2.40
N ARG A 9 -7.81 -13.39 2.73
CA ARG A 9 -9.15 -12.90 3.07
C ARG A 9 -9.13 -11.99 4.29
N ASN A 10 -8.45 -12.39 5.37
CA ASN A 10 -8.48 -11.64 6.62
C ASN A 10 -7.62 -10.37 6.56
N VAL A 11 -6.46 -10.41 5.90
CA VAL A 11 -5.64 -9.21 5.68
C VAL A 11 -6.40 -8.20 4.82
N ALA A 12 -7.00 -8.65 3.72
CA ALA A 12 -7.81 -7.77 2.86
C ALA A 12 -8.95 -7.12 3.64
N GLN A 13 -9.74 -7.91 4.39
CA GLN A 13 -10.84 -7.39 5.21
C GLN A 13 -10.39 -6.35 6.24
N ILE A 14 -9.29 -6.60 6.96
CA ILE A 14 -8.78 -5.67 7.98
C ILE A 14 -8.29 -4.37 7.34
N LEU A 15 -7.62 -4.43 6.19
CA LEU A 15 -7.14 -3.24 5.50
C LEU A 15 -8.28 -2.44 4.87
N THR A 16 -9.28 -3.10 4.28
CA THR A 16 -10.49 -2.43 3.79
C THR A 16 -11.23 -1.72 4.93
N ALA A 17 -11.42 -2.39 6.08
CA ALA A 17 -12.00 -1.78 7.27
C ALA A 17 -11.16 -0.61 7.82
N GLY A 18 -9.85 -0.61 7.57
CA GLY A 18 -8.94 0.49 7.89
C GLY A 18 -9.02 1.70 6.94
N GLY A 19 -9.88 1.66 5.92
CA GLY A 19 -10.08 2.77 4.97
C GLY A 19 -9.01 2.88 3.88
N TYR A 20 -8.25 1.82 3.62
CA TYR A 20 -7.32 1.79 2.49
C TYR A 20 -8.08 1.58 1.17
N THR A 21 -7.57 2.18 0.08
CA THR A 21 -8.15 2.00 -1.26
C THR A 21 -7.96 0.57 -1.76
N PRO A 22 -8.82 0.06 -2.66
CA PRO A 22 -8.74 -1.31 -3.17
C PRO A 22 -7.35 -1.68 -3.74
N ASP A 23 -6.70 -0.75 -4.44
CA ASP A 23 -5.35 -0.93 -5.00
C ASP A 23 -4.27 -1.13 -3.92
N VAL A 24 -4.35 -0.32 -2.86
CA VAL A 24 -3.47 -0.45 -1.68
C VAL A 24 -3.72 -1.76 -0.96
N VAL A 25 -5.00 -2.15 -0.80
CA VAL A 25 -5.40 -3.41 -0.16
C VAL A 25 -4.85 -4.60 -0.95
N HIS A 26 -5.01 -4.61 -2.27
CA HIS A 26 -4.51 -5.69 -3.13
C HIS A 26 -3.00 -5.86 -2.99
N THR A 27 -2.24 -4.77 -3.15
CA THR A 27 -0.78 -4.79 -3.08
C THR A 27 -0.27 -5.22 -1.70
N ALA A 28 -0.89 -4.71 -0.63
CA ALA A 28 -0.54 -5.06 0.74
C ALA A 28 -0.85 -6.53 1.07
N THR A 29 -1.94 -7.07 0.52
CA THR A 29 -2.32 -8.47 0.69
C THR A 29 -1.34 -9.40 -0.03
N GLN A 30 -0.91 -9.06 -1.25
CA GLN A 30 0.14 -9.79 -1.95
C GLN A 30 1.47 -9.77 -1.19
N ALA A 31 1.82 -8.65 -0.55
CA ALA A 31 3.01 -8.57 0.30
C ALA A 31 2.92 -9.50 1.53
N ALA A 32 1.75 -9.58 2.17
CA ALA A 32 1.51 -10.49 3.28
C ALA A 32 1.61 -11.97 2.85
N LEU A 33 1.05 -12.33 1.69
CA LEU A 33 1.17 -13.67 1.12
C LEU A 33 2.61 -14.02 0.74
N ARG A 34 3.34 -13.08 0.13
CA ARG A 34 4.75 -13.26 -0.17
C ARG A 34 5.55 -13.51 1.11
N TYR A 35 5.30 -12.73 2.16
CA TYR A 35 5.95 -12.91 3.46
C TYR A 35 5.64 -14.28 4.06
N PHE A 36 4.39 -14.75 3.96
CA PHE A 36 4.02 -16.10 4.37
C PHE A 36 4.80 -17.18 3.62
N ARG A 37 4.90 -17.08 2.29
CA ARG A 37 5.60 -18.07 1.44
C ARG A 37 7.11 -18.09 1.66
N THR A 38 7.72 -16.93 1.92
CA THR A 38 9.18 -16.82 2.05
C THR A 38 9.69 -16.98 3.48
N THR A 39 8.80 -17.03 4.47
CA THR A 39 9.20 -17.16 5.88
C THR A 39 9.17 -18.64 6.28
N PRO A 40 10.34 -19.27 6.52
CA PRO A 40 10.42 -20.72 6.69
C PRO A 40 9.79 -21.22 8.00
N CYS A 41 9.84 -20.42 9.06
CA CYS A 41 9.28 -20.77 10.36
C CYS A 41 8.58 -19.58 11.00
N PHE A 42 7.32 -19.78 11.38
CA PHE A 42 6.60 -18.86 12.25
C PHE A 42 6.60 -19.38 13.67
N ALA A 43 6.77 -18.49 14.64
CA ALA A 43 6.47 -18.81 16.04
C ALA A 43 5.00 -19.30 16.15
N LYS A 44 4.75 -20.26 17.03
CA LYS A 44 3.43 -20.89 17.20
C LYS A 44 2.35 -19.81 17.37
N GLY A 45 1.35 -19.84 16.49
CA GLY A 45 0.23 -18.88 16.51
C GLY A 45 0.53 -17.46 16.00
N GLN A 46 1.77 -17.14 15.59
CA GLN A 46 2.13 -15.79 15.15
C GLN A 46 2.09 -15.56 13.65
N ALA A 47 1.89 -16.61 12.83
CA ALA A 47 1.92 -16.50 11.38
C ALA A 47 1.02 -15.37 10.84
N PHE A 48 -0.25 -15.37 11.24
CA PHE A 48 -1.19 -14.35 10.82
C PHE A 48 -0.81 -12.95 11.32
N ALA A 49 -0.45 -12.81 12.60
CA ALA A 49 -0.09 -11.53 13.19
C ALA A 49 1.11 -10.88 12.47
N LYS A 50 2.12 -11.67 12.12
CA LYS A 50 3.30 -11.20 11.39
C LYS A 50 2.96 -10.84 9.94
N CYS A 51 2.17 -11.66 9.25
CA CYS A 51 1.70 -11.35 7.89
C CYS A 51 0.84 -10.08 7.85
N LEU A 52 -0.04 -9.89 8.83
CA LEU A 52 -0.86 -8.69 8.96
C LEU A 52 0.00 -7.45 9.25
N ALA A 53 1.03 -7.57 10.08
CA ALA A 53 1.95 -6.47 10.34
C ALA A 53 2.67 -6.02 9.06
N GLU A 54 3.13 -6.97 8.24
CA GLU A 54 3.78 -6.66 6.96
C GLU A 54 2.80 -6.02 5.96
N GLY A 55 1.57 -6.55 5.88
CA GLY A 55 0.50 -5.95 5.08
C GLY A 55 0.20 -4.50 5.50
N LYS A 56 0.06 -4.23 6.81
CA LYS A 56 -0.16 -2.87 7.33
C LYS A 56 1.01 -1.93 7.04
N LYS A 57 2.25 -2.40 7.13
CA LYS A 57 3.46 -1.62 6.81
C LYS A 57 3.45 -1.19 5.34
N MET A 58 3.13 -2.13 4.44
CA MET A 58 3.01 -1.85 3.01
C MET A 58 1.86 -0.90 2.70
N ALA A 59 0.69 -1.11 3.32
CA ALA A 59 -0.46 -0.23 3.13
C ALA A 59 -0.16 1.23 3.50
N LYS A 60 0.50 1.44 4.66
CA LYS A 60 0.93 2.79 5.10
C LYS A 60 1.93 3.43 4.13
N LEU A 61 2.89 2.64 3.63
CA LEU A 61 3.90 3.13 2.69
C LEU A 61 3.28 3.54 1.35
N LEU A 62 2.37 2.73 0.81
CA LEU A 62 1.65 3.02 -0.43
C LEU A 62 0.76 4.25 -0.28
N GLN A 63 -0.01 4.34 0.80
CA GLN A 63 -0.84 5.51 1.06
C GLN A 63 -0.01 6.81 1.17
N ARG A 64 1.19 6.74 1.76
CA ARG A 64 2.10 7.89 1.80
C ARG A 64 2.59 8.27 0.40
N LYS A 65 2.93 7.28 -0.44
CA LYS A 65 3.34 7.50 -1.83
C LYS A 65 2.22 8.12 -2.67
N LEU A 66 0.99 7.64 -2.55
CA LEU A 66 -0.17 8.19 -3.25
C LEU A 66 -0.37 9.67 -2.90
N ARG A 67 -0.37 10.03 -1.61
CA ARG A 67 -0.47 11.44 -1.18
C ARG A 67 0.66 12.31 -1.72
N GLN A 68 1.86 11.76 -1.86
CA GLN A 68 3.00 12.49 -2.43
C GLN A 68 2.82 12.69 -3.95
N GLN A 69 2.41 11.65 -4.67
CA GLN A 69 2.10 11.74 -6.11
C GLN A 69 0.98 12.74 -6.40
N GLU A 70 -0.08 12.78 -5.59
CA GLU A 70 -1.15 13.78 -5.74
C GLU A 70 -0.62 15.22 -5.56
N ARG A 71 0.30 15.43 -4.61
CA ARG A 71 0.93 16.73 -4.39
C ARG A 71 1.84 17.13 -5.57
N ASP A 72 2.61 16.20 -6.08
CA ASP A 72 3.53 16.44 -7.19
C ASP A 72 2.77 16.65 -8.51
N ALA A 73 1.71 15.88 -8.75
CA ALA A 73 0.79 16.09 -9.88
C ALA A 73 0.13 17.48 -9.81
N LYS A 74 -0.29 17.94 -8.63
CA LYS A 74 -0.85 19.28 -8.44
C LYS A 74 0.17 20.41 -8.65
N LYS A 75 1.46 20.16 -8.41
CA LYS A 75 2.54 21.10 -8.74
C LYS A 75 2.82 21.12 -10.25
N ALA A 76 2.85 19.96 -10.91
CA ALA A 76 3.04 19.85 -12.35
C ALA A 76 1.87 20.45 -13.15
N ALA A 77 0.65 20.37 -12.62
CA ALA A 77 -0.56 20.92 -13.23
C ALA A 77 -0.72 22.45 -13.04
N LYS A 78 0.18 23.13 -12.31
CA LYS A 78 0.27 24.59 -12.35
C LYS A 78 1.29 24.94 -13.44
N PRO A 79 0.88 25.22 -14.69
CA PRO A 79 1.81 25.77 -15.65
C PRO A 79 2.29 27.11 -15.10
N THR A 80 3.59 27.24 -14.95
CA THR A 80 4.30 28.49 -14.66
C THR A 80 3.91 29.51 -15.74
N ARG A 81 2.83 30.25 -15.52
CA ARG A 81 2.47 31.41 -16.32
C ARG A 81 3.36 32.55 -15.84
N LEU A 82 4.41 32.87 -16.61
CA LEU A 82 5.15 34.14 -16.72
C LEU A 82 6.50 33.81 -17.41
N LYS A 83 6.95 34.48 -18.47
CA LYS A 83 6.76 35.88 -18.87
C LYS A 83 7.07 36.00 -20.37
N LYS A 84 6.12 36.47 -21.19
CA LYS A 84 6.47 37.03 -22.52
C LYS A 84 7.22 38.32 -22.25
N VAL A 85 8.48 38.40 -22.67
CA VAL A 85 9.19 39.67 -22.79
C VAL A 85 9.42 39.87 -24.29
N SER A 86 8.49 40.58 -24.94
CA SER A 86 8.76 41.26 -26.21
C SER A 86 9.37 42.61 -25.84
N HIS A 87 10.55 42.92 -26.34
CA HIS A 87 10.99 44.29 -26.56
C HIS A 87 11.41 44.35 -28.03
N GLY A 88 10.71 45.23 -28.77
CA GLY A 88 11.16 45.71 -30.07
C GLY A 88 12.09 46.90 -29.91
#